data_AF-A0A7K2WXH5-F1
#
_entry.id   AF-A0A7K2WXH5-F1
#
_cell.length_a   1.000
_cell.length_b   1.000
_cell.length_c   1.000
_cell.angle_alpha   90.00
_cell.angle_beta   90.00
_cell.angle_gamma   90.00
#
_symmetry.space_group_name_H-M   'P 1'
#
loop_
_entity.id
_entity.type
_entity.pdbx_description
1 polymer ?
#
loop_
_entity_poly.entity_id
_entity_poly.type
_entity_poly.pdbx_seq_one_letter_code
_entity_poly.pdbx_strand_id
1 'polypeptide(L)'
;MPGTALSPARGTDRAADRLTAGEILAGYLHTRAGDFLRSLRLYSESGSDTAAAEQAAAALRASARRIGGSLHTFRPLLDPAWADQLRTELGWLSGTLAQEHACTARLHRLLTALGRLSG
;
A
#
# COMPACT_ATOMS: atom_id res chain seq x y z
N MET A 1 44.26 -44.81 -19.42
CA MET A 1 43.16 -44.24 -18.63
C MET A 1 43.18 -42.73 -18.79
N PRO A 2 42.20 -42.12 -19.47
CA PRO A 2 42.14 -40.67 -19.63
C PRO A 2 41.61 -40.02 -18.34
N GLY A 3 42.20 -38.89 -17.93
CA GLY A 3 41.73 -38.10 -16.80
C GLY A 3 40.45 -37.34 -17.14
N THR A 4 39.45 -37.39 -16.26
CA THR A 4 38.17 -36.69 -16.41
C THR A 4 38.37 -35.17 -16.40
N ALA A 5 37.82 -34.48 -17.39
CA ALA A 5 37.86 -33.02 -17.44
C ALA A 5 37.07 -32.39 -16.27
N LEU A 6 37.68 -31.40 -15.61
CA LEU A 6 37.01 -30.59 -14.60
C LEU A 6 36.06 -29.60 -15.29
N SER A 7 34.74 -29.72 -15.09
CA SER A 7 33.74 -28.83 -15.69
C SER A 7 33.57 -27.53 -14.89
N PRO A 8 33.83 -26.33 -15.45
CA PRO A 8 33.69 -25.06 -14.77
C PRO A 8 32.47 -24.27 -15.26
N ALA A 9 31.26 -24.68 -14.86
CA ALA A 9 30.02 -23.99 -15.23
C ALA A 9 29.00 -23.91 -14.07
N ARG A 10 29.43 -23.42 -12.90
CA ARG A 10 28.55 -23.04 -11.76
C ARG A 10 28.80 -21.61 -11.23
N GLY A 11 29.44 -20.76 -12.04
CA GLY A 11 29.76 -19.37 -11.69
C GLY A 11 28.75 -18.32 -12.17
N THR A 12 28.06 -18.58 -13.28
CA THR A 12 27.17 -17.60 -13.95
C THR A 12 25.79 -17.49 -13.29
N ASP A 13 25.28 -18.58 -12.74
CA ASP A 13 23.95 -18.68 -12.10
C ASP A 13 23.81 -17.73 -10.90
N ARG A 14 24.82 -17.69 -10.00
CA ARG A 14 24.85 -16.80 -8.83
C ARG A 14 24.98 -15.31 -9.15
N ALA A 15 25.38 -14.94 -10.36
CA ALA A 15 25.46 -13.55 -10.79
C ALA A 15 24.12 -13.07 -11.40
N ALA A 16 23.33 -13.97 -11.97
CA ALA A 16 21.98 -13.70 -12.45
C ALA A 16 20.95 -13.59 -11.31
N ASP A 17 21.21 -14.23 -10.16
CA ASP A 17 20.29 -14.39 -9.04
C ASP A 17 20.38 -13.28 -7.95
N ARG A 18 20.90 -12.09 -8.29
CA ARG A 18 20.94 -10.93 -7.37
C ARG A 18 20.14 -9.75 -7.90
N LEU A 19 18.84 -9.76 -7.60
CA LEU A 19 17.99 -8.58 -7.74
C LEU A 19 18.61 -7.40 -6.99
N THR A 20 18.68 -6.26 -7.66
CA THR A 20 19.09 -4.99 -7.08
C THR A 20 18.07 -4.50 -6.06
N ALA A 21 18.49 -3.62 -5.15
CA ALA A 21 17.58 -2.95 -4.22
C ALA A 21 16.46 -2.17 -4.96
N GLY A 22 16.76 -1.65 -6.17
CA GLY A 22 15.79 -0.98 -7.04
C GLY A 22 14.71 -1.93 -7.56
N GLU A 23 15.08 -3.12 -8.03
CA GLU A 23 14.12 -4.13 -8.51
C GLU A 23 13.23 -4.66 -7.37
N ILE A 24 13.81 -4.90 -6.19
CA ILE A 24 13.06 -5.30 -4.99
C ILE A 24 12.06 -4.20 -4.58
N LEU A 25 12.48 -2.93 -4.59
CA LEU A 25 11.62 -1.80 -4.30
C LEU A 25 10.52 -1.63 -5.35
N ALA A 26 10.84 -1.78 -6.64
CA ALA A 26 9.88 -1.69 -7.74
C ALA A 26 8.82 -2.79 -7.64
N GLY A 27 9.21 -4.04 -7.39
CA GLY A 27 8.27 -5.14 -7.16
C GLY A 27 7.37 -4.94 -5.94
N TYR A 28 7.94 -4.44 -4.84
CA TYR A 28 7.16 -4.06 -3.65
C TYR A 28 6.15 -2.94 -3.96
N LEU A 29 6.59 -1.84 -4.57
CA LEU A 29 5.72 -0.71 -4.92
C LEU A 29 4.63 -1.11 -5.91
N HIS A 30 4.94 -1.96 -6.89
CA HIS A 30 3.95 -2.52 -7.82
C HIS A 30 2.88 -3.33 -7.08
N THR A 31 3.28 -4.18 -6.14
CA THR A 31 2.34 -4.95 -5.30
C THR A 31 1.43 -4.03 -4.47
N ARG A 32 2.02 -3.00 -3.82
CA ARG A 32 1.25 -2.02 -3.05
C ARG A 32 0.33 -1.15 -3.90
N ALA A 33 0.72 -0.82 -5.13
CA ALA A 33 -0.12 -0.14 -6.10
C ALA A 33 -1.30 -1.02 -6.55
N GLY A 34 -1.07 -2.33 -6.75
CA GLY A 34 -2.14 -3.30 -7.01
C GLY A 34 -3.15 -3.37 -5.85
N ASP A 35 -2.67 -3.39 -4.60
CA ASP A 35 -3.53 -3.32 -3.40
C ASP A 35 -4.32 -2.01 -3.32
N PHE A 36 -3.68 -0.89 -3.66
CA PHE A 36 -4.30 0.44 -3.71
C PHE A 36 -5.43 0.49 -4.75
N LEU A 37 -5.15 0.10 -5.99
CA LEU A 37 -6.15 0.12 -7.06
C LEU A 37 -7.31 -0.84 -6.78
N ARG A 38 -7.04 -2.01 -6.19
CA ARG A 38 -8.08 -2.97 -5.78
C ARG A 38 -8.97 -2.39 -4.68
N SER A 39 -8.39 -1.78 -3.64
CA SER A 39 -9.16 -1.16 -2.55
C SER A 39 -9.93 0.08 -2.99
N LEU A 40 -9.38 0.89 -3.92
CA LEU A 40 -10.07 2.02 -4.54
C LEU A 40 -11.29 1.55 -5.35
N ARG A 41 -11.14 0.49 -6.14
CA ARG A 41 -12.25 -0.13 -6.88
C ARG A 41 -13.33 -0.63 -5.93
N LEU A 42 -12.98 -1.42 -4.91
CA LEU A 42 -13.93 -1.91 -3.91
C LEU A 42 -14.67 -0.76 -3.20
N TYR A 43 -13.98 0.34 -2.89
CA TYR A 43 -14.61 1.53 -2.30
C TYR A 43 -15.65 2.15 -3.25
N SER A 44 -15.33 2.27 -4.54
CA SER A 44 -16.28 2.77 -5.55
C SER A 44 -17.47 1.82 -5.80
N GLU A 45 -17.27 0.51 -5.63
CA GLU A 45 -18.30 -0.53 -5.81
C GLU A 45 -19.18 -0.73 -4.56
N SER A 46 -18.82 -0.17 -3.40
CA SER A 46 -19.51 -0.41 -2.12
C SER A 46 -20.92 0.17 -2.06
N GLY A 47 -21.23 1.21 -2.85
CA GLY A 47 -22.57 1.79 -2.93
C GLY A 47 -23.13 2.24 -1.58
N SER A 48 -24.25 1.64 -1.15
CA SER A 48 -24.87 1.89 0.16
C SER A 48 -24.43 0.93 1.28
N ASP A 49 -23.56 -0.04 0.99
CA ASP A 49 -22.97 -0.91 2.03
C ASP A 49 -21.87 -0.14 2.78
N THR A 50 -22.26 0.47 3.89
CA THR A 50 -21.36 1.23 4.76
C THR A 50 -20.25 0.37 5.36
N ALA A 51 -20.49 -0.91 5.63
CA ALA A 51 -19.51 -1.81 6.21
C ALA A 51 -18.46 -2.22 5.18
N ALA A 52 -18.86 -2.47 3.93
CA ALA A 52 -17.93 -2.70 2.82
C ALA A 52 -17.12 -1.43 2.51
N ALA A 53 -17.78 -0.26 2.48
CA ALA A 53 -17.12 1.02 2.24
C ALA A 53 -16.05 1.34 3.30
N GLU A 54 -16.35 1.15 4.59
CA GLU A 54 -15.39 1.35 5.68
C GLU A 54 -14.18 0.40 5.58
N GLN A 55 -14.40 -0.87 5.26
CA GLN A 55 -13.32 -1.85 5.07
C GLN A 55 -12.45 -1.51 3.87
N ALA A 56 -13.05 -1.14 2.74
CA ALA A 56 -12.34 -0.72 1.54
C ALA A 56 -11.55 0.58 1.77
N ALA A 57 -12.14 1.58 2.44
CA ALA A 57 -11.46 2.81 2.84
C ALA A 57 -10.27 2.55 3.78
N ALA A 58 -10.42 1.65 4.76
CA ALA A 58 -9.33 1.26 5.64
C ALA A 58 -8.18 0.57 4.89
N ALA A 59 -8.49 -0.34 3.95
CA ALA A 59 -7.50 -0.98 3.09
C ALA A 59 -6.79 0.02 2.16
N LEU A 60 -7.53 0.98 1.59
CA LEU A 60 -7.02 2.06 0.75
C LEU A 60 -6.09 3.00 1.54
N ARG A 61 -6.44 3.34 2.78
CA ARG A 61 -5.56 4.10 3.69
C ARG A 61 -4.29 3.32 4.03
N ALA A 62 -4.39 2.01 4.24
CA ALA A 62 -3.25 1.16 4.57
C ALA A 62 -2.31 0.91 3.36
N SER A 63 -2.83 0.87 2.14
CA SER A 63 -2.01 0.82 0.91
C SER A 63 -1.32 2.16 0.68
N ALA A 64 -2.06 3.28 0.70
CA ALA A 64 -1.51 4.63 0.54
C ALA A 64 -0.38 4.93 1.54
N ARG A 65 -0.59 4.67 2.84
CA ARG A 65 0.45 4.90 3.87
C ARG A 65 1.68 3.98 3.71
N ARG A 66 1.50 2.73 3.24
CA ARG A 66 2.63 1.81 2.96
C ARG A 66 3.31 2.03 1.60
N ILE A 67 2.75 2.84 0.71
CA ILE A 67 3.45 3.40 -0.45
C ILE A 67 4.24 4.64 0.00
N GLY A 68 3.57 5.63 0.61
CA GLY A 68 4.19 6.88 1.05
C GLY A 68 5.32 6.70 2.06
N GLY A 69 5.23 5.69 2.93
CA GLY A 69 6.32 5.29 3.83
C GLY A 69 7.54 4.74 3.09
N SER A 70 7.35 3.84 2.11
CA SER A 70 8.47 3.32 1.30
C SER A 70 9.11 4.40 0.44
N LEU A 71 8.32 5.31 -0.15
CA LEU A 71 8.84 6.47 -0.88
C LEU A 71 9.65 7.40 0.04
N HIS A 72 9.27 7.54 1.32
CA HIS A 72 10.06 8.30 2.28
C HIS A 72 11.39 7.63 2.61
N THR A 73 11.36 6.33 2.97
CA THR A 73 12.55 5.56 3.37
C THR A 73 13.57 5.45 2.24
N PHE A 74 13.12 5.19 1.01
CA PHE A 74 13.98 4.98 -0.15
C PHE A 74 14.15 6.23 -1.02
N ARG A 75 13.75 7.41 -0.53
CA ARG A 75 13.89 8.71 -1.22
C ARG A 75 15.28 8.96 -1.85
N PRO A 76 16.43 8.57 -1.24
CA PRO A 76 17.74 8.75 -1.88
C PRO A 76 17.99 7.91 -3.14
N LEU A 77 17.14 6.92 -3.42
CA LEU A 77 17.22 6.03 -4.59
C LEU A 77 16.20 6.39 -5.69
N LEU A 78 15.45 7.47 -5.51
CA LEU A 78 14.31 7.88 -6.33
C LEU A 78 14.50 9.34 -6.78
N ASP A 79 13.74 9.76 -7.80
CA ASP A 79 13.61 11.20 -8.07
C ASP A 79 12.96 11.89 -6.86
N PRO A 80 13.63 12.85 -6.21
CA PRO A 80 13.14 13.42 -4.95
C PRO A 80 11.87 14.26 -5.13
N ALA A 81 11.74 14.97 -6.26
CA ALA A 81 10.60 15.85 -6.53
C ALA A 81 9.32 15.04 -6.78
N TRP A 82 9.41 14.01 -7.62
CA TRP A 82 8.34 13.04 -7.85
C TRP A 82 7.95 12.31 -6.55
N ALA A 83 8.93 11.83 -5.78
CA ALA A 83 8.66 11.10 -4.54
C ALA A 83 7.93 11.98 -3.51
N ASP A 84 8.35 13.24 -3.34
CA ASP A 84 7.73 14.16 -2.38
C ASP A 84 6.36 14.66 -2.85
N GLN A 85 6.16 14.88 -4.16
CA GLN A 85 4.84 15.19 -4.73
C GLN A 85 3.86 14.03 -4.49
N LEU A 86 4.22 12.81 -4.89
CA LEU A 86 3.34 11.64 -4.71
C LEU A 86 3.05 11.35 -3.23
N ARG A 87 4.02 11.54 -2.34
CA ARG A 87 3.81 11.45 -0.89
C ARG A 87 2.83 12.49 -0.35
N THR A 88 2.81 13.69 -0.93
CA THR A 88 1.87 14.76 -0.55
C THR A 88 0.43 14.36 -0.89
N GLU A 89 0.19 13.90 -2.12
CA GLU A 89 -1.13 13.43 -2.57
C GLU A 89 -1.63 12.21 -1.77
N LEU A 90 -0.76 11.23 -1.54
CA LEU A 90 -1.08 10.05 -0.71
C LEU A 90 -1.33 10.44 0.76
N GLY A 91 -0.66 11.47 1.26
CA GLY A 91 -0.86 12.04 2.59
C GLY A 91 -2.22 12.71 2.72
N TRP A 92 -2.58 13.56 1.74
CA TRP A 92 -3.90 14.20 1.64
C TRP A 92 -5.02 13.16 1.60
N LEU A 93 -4.98 12.22 0.66
CA LEU A 93 -5.98 11.14 0.52
C LEU A 93 -6.09 10.32 1.81
N SER A 94 -4.96 9.96 2.42
CA SER A 94 -4.94 9.23 3.68
C SER A 94 -5.50 10.02 4.86
N GLY A 95 -5.46 11.36 4.80
CA GLY A 95 -6.08 12.26 5.76
C GLY A 95 -7.59 12.30 5.60
N THR A 96 -8.07 12.53 4.38
CA THR A 96 -9.51 12.59 4.03
C THR A 96 -10.25 11.32 4.47
N LEU A 97 -9.75 10.14 4.07
CA LEU A 97 -10.33 8.85 4.47
C LEU A 97 -10.34 8.62 6.00
N ALA A 98 -9.41 9.22 6.73
CA ALA A 98 -9.39 9.15 8.19
C ALA A 98 -10.50 10.01 8.81
N GLN A 99 -10.72 11.19 8.24
CA GLN A 99 -11.73 12.14 8.69
C GLN A 99 -13.14 11.62 8.43
N GLU A 100 -13.37 11.01 7.25
CA GLU A 100 -14.62 10.32 6.91
C GLU A 100 -14.95 9.24 7.95
N HIS A 101 -14.02 8.30 8.20
CA HIS A 101 -14.21 7.26 9.20
C HIS A 101 -14.43 7.82 10.62
N ALA A 102 -13.70 8.88 11.01
CA ALA A 102 -13.90 9.53 12.31
C ALA A 102 -15.28 10.19 12.44
N CYS A 103 -15.82 10.76 11.36
CA CYS A 103 -17.17 11.29 11.30
C CYS A 103 -18.23 10.18 11.44
N THR A 104 -18.12 9.09 10.67
CA THR A 104 -19.06 7.95 10.75
C THR A 104 -19.03 7.30 12.13
N ALA A 105 -17.85 7.04 12.69
CA ALA A 105 -17.70 6.51 14.03
C ALA A 105 -18.28 7.45 15.10
N ARG A 106 -18.20 8.78 14.92
CA ARG A 106 -18.83 9.76 15.81
C ARG A 106 -20.36 9.73 15.70
N LEU A 107 -20.90 9.68 14.48
CA LEU A 107 -22.34 9.54 14.25
C LEU A 107 -22.91 8.28 14.90
N HIS A 108 -22.26 7.13 14.69
CA HIS A 108 -22.67 5.86 15.29
C HIS A 108 -22.72 5.90 16.82
N ARG A 109 -21.70 6.50 17.47
CA ARG A 109 -21.70 6.72 18.93
C ARG A 109 -22.83 7.62 19.40
N LEU A 110 -23.14 8.70 18.65
CA LEU A 110 -24.23 9.62 19.00
C LEU A 110 -25.61 8.95 18.86
N LEU A 111 -25.85 8.20 17.78
CA LEU A 111 -27.10 7.46 17.59
C LEU A 111 -27.29 6.37 18.66
N THR A 112 -26.21 5.66 19.01
CA THR A 112 -26.23 4.67 20.10
C THR A 112 -26.52 5.33 21.46
N ALA A 113 -25.95 6.50 21.74
CA ALA A 113 -26.22 7.23 22.97
C ALA A 113 -27.67 7.74 23.02
N LEU A 114 -28.20 8.28 21.92
CA LEU A 114 -29.58 8.74 21.81
C LEU A 114 -30.58 7.59 22.05
N GLY A 115 -30.37 6.44 21.41
CA GLY A 115 -31.23 5.26 21.59
C GLY A 115 -31.27 4.71 23.02
N ARG A 116 -30.22 4.95 23.82
CA ARG A 116 -30.15 4.59 25.25
C ARG A 116 -30.78 5.63 26.20
N LEU A 117 -31.18 6.79 25.66
CA LEU A 117 -31.86 7.86 26.40
C LEU A 117 -33.34 7.99 26.01
N SER A 118 -33.74 7.45 24.86
CA SER A 118 -35.11 7.49 24.33
C SER A 118 -35.94 6.24 24.62
N GLY A 119 -35.39 5.26 25.35
CA GLY A 119 -36.04 4.01 25.75
C GLY A 119 -35.73 3.69 27.20
#